data_AF-A0A3N0CRX1-F1
#
_entry.id   AF-A0A3N0CRX1-F1
#
_cell.length_a   1.000
_cell.length_b   1.000
_cell.length_c   1.000
_cell.angle_alpha   90.00
_cell.angle_beta   90.00
_cell.angle_gamma   90.00
#
_symmetry.space_group_name_H-M   'P 1'
#
loop_
_entity.id
_entity.type
_entity.pdbx_description
1 polymer ?
#
loop_
_entity_poly.entity_id
_entity_poly.type
_entity_poly.pdbx_seq_one_letter_code
_entity_poly.pdbx_strand_id
1 'polypeptide(L)'
;MAASFHDREPFLEHLFYRALMKTRHVWMLPPLDVGLPRQGLVLTWRRRVVNASPPMWEAYVLWIDERREEARVEWVPASYLQPVESEAPLAGRQRGHQGGPGTG
;
A
#
# COMPACT_ATOMS: atom_id res chain seq x y z
N MET A 1 -31.56 -4.67 -21.11
CA MET A 1 -31.51 -4.17 -19.72
C MET A 1 -30.12 -3.61 -19.47
N ALA A 2 -29.97 -2.29 -19.53
CA ALA A 2 -28.70 -1.62 -19.27
C ALA A 2 -28.54 -1.45 -17.76
N ALA A 3 -27.49 -2.04 -17.18
CA ALA A 3 -27.14 -1.81 -15.78
C ALA A 3 -26.84 -0.32 -15.60
N SER A 4 -27.59 0.32 -14.69
CA SER A 4 -27.47 1.71 -14.29
C SER A 4 -26.02 2.07 -13.98
N PHE A 5 -25.53 3.18 -14.54
CA PHE A 5 -24.20 3.72 -14.27
C PHE A 5 -23.98 4.07 -12.78
N HIS A 6 -25.04 4.14 -11.97
CA HIS A 6 -24.95 4.45 -10.54
C HIS A 6 -24.70 3.24 -9.62
N ASP A 7 -24.85 2.00 -10.11
CA ASP A 7 -24.59 0.80 -9.30
C ASP A 7 -23.13 0.31 -9.35
N ARG A 8 -22.27 0.98 -10.12
CA ARG A 8 -20.86 0.58 -10.34
C ARG A 8 -19.86 1.22 -9.37
N GLU A 9 -20.20 2.39 -8.83
CA GLU A 9 -19.39 3.17 -7.89
C GLU A 9 -19.01 2.38 -6.62
N PRO A 10 -19.95 1.78 -5.85
CA PRO A 10 -19.59 1.09 -4.60
C PRO A 10 -18.79 -0.20 -4.83
N PHE A 11 -18.92 -0.83 -6.00
CA PHE A 11 -18.16 -2.02 -6.36
C PHE A 11 -16.70 -1.70 -6.69
N LEU A 12 -16.46 -0.62 -7.45
CA LEU A 12 -15.12 -0.15 -7.79
C LEU A 12 -14.40 0.36 -6.53
N GLU A 13 -15.10 1.08 -5.66
CA GLU A 13 -14.59 1.43 -4.33
C GLU A 13 -14.20 0.19 -3.53
N HIS A 14 -15.07 -0.83 -3.45
CA HIS A 14 -14.78 -2.06 -2.71
C HIS A 14 -13.52 -2.79 -3.22
N LEU A 15 -13.35 -2.89 -4.54
CA LEU A 15 -12.17 -3.52 -5.15
C LEU A 15 -10.90 -2.68 -4.93
N PHE A 16 -11.00 -1.35 -5.10
CA PHE A 16 -9.91 -0.42 -4.80
C PHE A 16 -9.47 -0.56 -3.35
N TYR A 17 -10.41 -0.62 -2.40
CA TYR A 17 -10.10 -0.77 -0.97
C TYR A 17 -9.46 -2.12 -0.64
N ARG A 18 -9.92 -3.23 -1.24
CA ARG A 18 -9.30 -4.55 -1.03
C ARG A 18 -7.87 -4.60 -1.56
N ALA A 19 -7.60 -3.97 -2.69
CA ALA A 19 -6.24 -3.86 -3.21
C ALA A 19 -5.38 -2.95 -2.31
N LEU A 20 -5.90 -1.78 -1.95
CA LEU A 20 -5.25 -0.79 -1.08
C LEU A 20 -4.83 -1.38 0.28
N MET A 21 -5.70 -2.15 0.94
CA MET A 21 -5.41 -2.76 2.23
C MET A 21 -4.36 -3.89 2.16
N LYS A 22 -4.06 -4.42 0.97
CA LYS A 22 -2.95 -5.37 0.76
C LYS A 22 -1.65 -4.66 0.40
N THR A 23 -1.71 -3.43 -0.07
CA THR A 23 -0.55 -2.63 -0.44
C THR A 23 0.25 -2.29 0.81
N ARG A 24 1.46 -2.85 0.89
CA ARG A 24 2.43 -2.54 1.95
C ARG A 24 3.50 -1.57 1.49
N HIS A 25 3.85 -1.55 0.21
CA HIS A 25 4.88 -0.68 -0.33
C HIS A 25 4.24 0.38 -1.22
N VAL A 26 4.52 1.65 -0.91
CA VAL A 26 3.91 2.81 -1.57
C VAL A 26 4.95 3.85 -1.93
N TRP A 27 4.74 4.54 -3.04
CA TRP A 27 5.26 5.88 -3.27
C TRP A 27 4.39 6.88 -2.53
N MET A 28 5.02 7.72 -1.71
CA MET A 28 4.45 8.92 -1.11
C MET A 28 4.67 10.08 -2.07
N LEU A 29 3.57 10.61 -2.60
CA LEU A 29 3.54 11.73 -3.52
C LEU A 29 3.41 13.03 -2.73
N PRO A 30 4.34 13.98 -2.87
CA PRO A 30 4.24 15.25 -2.16
C PRO A 30 2.99 16.03 -2.61
N PRO A 31 2.34 16.79 -1.72
CA PRO A 31 1.32 17.74 -2.12
C PRO A 31 1.97 18.81 -3.02
N LEU A 32 1.49 18.94 -4.26
CA LEU A 32 1.77 20.02 -5.24
C LEU A 32 3.20 20.61 -5.14
N ASP A 33 4.14 19.97 -5.83
CA ASP A 33 5.51 20.47 -6.09
C ASP A 33 6.44 20.70 -4.89
N VAL A 34 6.08 20.23 -3.68
CA VAL A 34 6.95 20.31 -2.49
C VAL A 34 7.68 18.99 -2.24
N GLY A 35 8.79 18.77 -2.95
CA GLY A 35 9.74 17.68 -2.68
C GLY A 35 9.77 16.57 -3.73
N LEU A 36 10.58 15.54 -3.48
CA LEU A 36 10.67 14.35 -4.34
C LEU A 36 9.77 13.23 -3.81
N PRO A 37 9.15 12.41 -4.68
CA PRO A 37 8.47 11.19 -4.26
C PRO A 37 9.38 10.30 -3.44
N ARG A 38 8.84 9.70 -2.36
CA ARG A 38 9.60 8.82 -1.46
C ARG A 38 8.93 7.47 -1.35
N GLN A 39 9.71 6.41 -1.15
CA GLN A 39 9.12 5.11 -0.83
C GLN A 39 8.83 5.00 0.66
N GLY A 40 7.68 4.41 0.98
CA GLY A 40 7.25 4.15 2.34
C GLY A 40 6.64 2.76 2.50
N LEU A 41 6.69 2.26 3.73
CA LEU A 41 6.07 1.02 4.15
C LEU A 41 4.78 1.35 4.93
N VAL A 42 3.64 0.91 4.41
CA VAL A 42 2.36 0.99 5.10
C VAL A 42 2.33 -0.03 6.24
N LEU A 43 2.18 0.47 7.46
CA LEU A 43 2.04 -0.33 8.67
C LEU A 43 0.58 -0.68 8.96
N THR A 44 -0.34 0.27 8.76
CA THR A 44 -1.78 0.06 8.95
C THR A 44 -2.60 1.12 8.20
N TRP A 45 -3.89 0.86 8.03
CA TRP A 45 -4.86 1.77 7.40
C TRP A 45 -5.93 2.18 8.42
N ARG A 46 -6.44 3.41 8.31
CA ARG A 46 -7.63 3.85 9.04
C ARG A 46 -8.56 4.65 8.15
N ARG A 47 -9.85 4.58 8.46
CA ARG A 47 -10.86 5.47 7.89
C ARG A 47 -11.00 6.68 8.80
N ARG A 48 -10.72 7.88 8.29
CA ARG A 48 -10.90 9.12 9.04
C ARG A 48 -12.31 9.64 8.82
N VAL A 49 -13.13 9.56 9.86
CA VAL A 49 -14.46 10.17 9.90
C VAL A 49 -14.28 11.60 10.43
N VAL A 50 -13.90 12.52 9.55
CA VAL A 50 -14.04 13.96 9.81
C VAL A 50 -15.40 14.37 9.25
N ASN A 51 -15.97 15.50 9.68
CA ASN A 51 -17.20 16.09 9.10
C ASN A 51 -17.12 16.39 7.58
N ALA A 52 -16.08 15.92 6.87
CA ALA A 52 -15.94 15.91 5.44
C ALA A 52 -16.65 14.67 4.85
N SER A 53 -17.64 14.91 4.00
CA SER A 53 -18.16 13.92 3.05
C SER A 53 -17.47 14.18 1.70
N PRO A 54 -16.82 13.19 1.07
CA PRO A 54 -16.74 11.78 1.45
C PRO A 54 -15.66 11.45 2.52
N PRO A 55 -15.81 10.33 3.24
CA PRO A 55 -14.84 9.88 4.23
C PRO A 55 -13.47 9.58 3.59
N MET A 56 -12.40 10.02 4.24
CA MET A 56 -11.03 9.92 3.74
C MET A 56 -10.29 8.75 4.40
N TRP A 57 -9.53 7.98 3.62
CA TRP A 57 -8.64 6.95 4.14
C TRP A 57 -7.22 7.51 4.35
N GLU A 58 -6.57 7.06 5.41
CA GLU A 58 -5.18 7.39 5.72
C GLU A 58 -4.41 6.08 6.00
N ALA A 59 -3.15 6.04 5.58
CA ALA A 59 -2.21 4.98 5.95
C ALA A 59 -1.22 5.52 6.98
N TYR A 60 -0.82 4.67 7.93
CA TYR A 60 0.32 4.95 8.80
C TYR A 60 1.57 4.42 8.09
N VAL A 61 2.43 5.33 7.62
CA VAL A 61 3.53 5.01 6.71
C VAL A 61 4.86 5.30 7.39
N LEU A 62 5.74 4.29 7.41
CA LEU A 62 7.15 4.40 7.77
C LEU A 62 7.97 4.75 6.53
N TRP A 63 8.84 5.75 6.60
CA TRP A 63 9.74 6.14 5.51
C TRP A 63 11.07 6.69 6.06
N ILE A 64 12.10 6.77 5.22
CA ILE A 64 13.42 7.28 5.59
C ILE A 64 13.57 8.72 5.13
N ASP A 65 13.81 9.63 6.07
CA ASP A 65 14.23 10.99 5.76
C ASP A 65 15.71 11.03 5.46
N GLU A 66 16.07 10.79 4.19
CA GLU A 66 17.46 10.78 3.72
C GLU A 66 18.22 12.06 4.05
N ARG A 67 17.54 13.20 4.20
CA ARG A 67 18.20 14.47 4.58
C ARG A 67 18.67 14.49 6.03
N ARG A 68 18.02 13.72 6.89
CA ARG A 68 18.30 13.66 8.33
C ARG A 68 18.80 12.30 8.77
N GLU A 69 18.87 11.34 7.85
CA GLU A 69 19.23 9.95 8.10
C GLU A 69 18.36 9.30 9.19
N GLU A 70 17.07 9.66 9.24
CA GLU A 70 16.15 9.26 10.30
C GLU A 70 14.92 8.52 9.75
N ALA A 71 14.48 7.50 10.48
CA ALA A 71 13.20 6.85 10.23
C ALA A 71 12.05 7.72 10.75
N ARG A 72 11.02 7.92 9.93
CA ARG A 72 9.82 8.70 10.27
C ARG A 72 8.56 7.90 10.04
N VAL A 73 7.55 8.19 10.85
CA VAL A 73 6.24 7.57 10.71
C VAL A 73 5.14 8.62 10.81
N GLU A 74 4.22 8.63 9.87
CA GLU A 74 3.11 9.59 9.85
C GLU A 74 1.85 9.02 9.22
N TRP A 75 0.71 9.66 9.49
CA TRP A 75 -0.55 9.36 8.82
C TRP A 75 -0.64 10.15 7.51
N VAL A 76 -0.65 9.43 6.39
CA VAL A 76 -0.68 10.00 5.04
C VAL A 76 -2.04 9.71 4.39
N PRO A 77 -2.75 10.72 3.85
CA PRO A 77 -3.95 10.51 3.07
C PRO A 77 -3.72 9.56 1.89
N ALA A 78 -4.66 8.65 1.63
CA ALA A 78 -4.57 7.69 0.54
C ALA A 78 -4.41 8.35 -0.84
N SER A 79 -4.91 9.58 -1.01
CA SER A 79 -4.76 10.37 -2.25
C SER A 79 -3.31 10.76 -2.56
N TYR A 80 -2.41 10.70 -1.57
CA TYR A 80 -0.98 10.97 -1.73
C TYR A 80 -0.16 9.68 -1.79
N LEU A 81 -0.81 8.51 -1.90
CA LEU A 81 -0.14 7.22 -1.92
C LEU A 81 -0.40 6.52 -3.25
N GLN A 82 0.69 6.09 -3.88
CA GLN A 82 0.63 5.25 -5.07
C GLN A 82 1.27 3.89 -4.76
N PRO A 83 0.59 2.76 -5.00
CA PRO A 83 1.20 1.45 -4.83
C PRO A 83 2.50 1.32 -5.64
N VAL A 84 3.56 0.79 -5.03
CA VAL A 84 4.72 0.34 -5.81
C VAL A 84 4.34 -1.00 -6.43
N GLU A 85 4.38 -1.08 -7.75
CA GLU A 85 4.27 -2.37 -8.44
C GLU A 85 5.48 -3.21 -8.04
N SER A 86 5.25 -4.24 -7.24
CA SER A 86 6.24 -5.28 -6.96
C SER A 86 5.73 -6.57 -7.57
N GLU A 87 6.62 -7.30 -8.24
CA GLU A 87 6.35 -8.70 -8.54
C GLU A 87 6.11 -9.41 -7.21
N ALA A 88 5.01 -10.16 -7.12
CA ALA A 88 4.73 -10.98 -5.95
C ALA A 88 5.99 -11.81 -5.65
N PRO A 89 6.47 -11.88 -4.40
CA PRO A 89 7.63 -12.69 -4.09
C PRO A 89 7.35 -14.09 -4.60
N LEU A 90 8.17 -14.55 -5.56
CA LEU A 90 8.07 -15.88 -6.13
C LEU A 90 7.92 -16.83 -4.96
N ALA A 91 6.74 -17.42 -4.80
CA ALA A 91 6.49 -18.37 -3.73
C ALA A 91 7.63 -19.36 -3.79
N GLY A 92 8.51 -19.29 -2.79
CA GLY A 92 9.73 -20.07 -2.78
C GLY A 92 9.30 -21.50 -3.01
N ARG A 93 9.60 -22.04 -4.19
CA ARG A 93 9.53 -23.47 -4.42
C ARG A 93 10.50 -23.99 -3.38
N GLN A 94 9.98 -24.47 -2.25
CA GLN A 94 10.72 -25.29 -1.32
C GLN A 94 11.11 -26.53 -2.13
N ARG A 95 12.19 -26.42 -2.92
CA ARG A 95 12.99 -27.58 -3.25
C ARG A 95 13.57 -27.97 -1.91
N GLY A 96 12.92 -28.95 -1.28
CA GLY A 96 13.44 -29.57 -0.09
C GLY A 96 14.93 -29.79 -0.28
N HIS A 97 15.72 -29.22 0.62
CA HIS A 97 17.01 -29.80 0.94
C HIS A 97 16.74 -31.22 1.44
N GLN A 98 16.63 -32.18 0.52
CA GLN A 98 17.10 -33.52 0.82
C GLN A 98 18.61 -33.39 0.94
N GLY A 99 19.07 -33.25 2.17
CA GLY A 99 20.46 -33.54 2.48
C GLY A 99 20.74 -35.00 2.13
N GLY A 100 21.80 -35.23 1.36
CA GLY A 100 22.59 -36.43 1.60
C GLY A 100 23.40 -36.25 2.90
N PRO A 101 24.17 -37.26 3.37
CA PRO A 101 24.47 -38.56 2.78
C PRO A 101 24.11 -39.75 3.70
N GLY A 102 23.62 -40.85 3.13
CA GLY A 102 23.36 -42.10 3.85
C GLY A 102 24.25 -43.21 3.31
N THR A 103 25.16 -43.68 4.16
CA THR A 103 26.07 -44.82 4.00
C THR A 103 25.35 -46.14 3.66
N GLY A 104 25.94 -46.93 2.77
CA GLY A 104 25.55 -48.31 2.47
C GLY A 104 26.41 -48.89 1.35
#